data_AF-A0ABD0K3Q0-F1
#
_entry.id   AF-A0ABD0K3Q0-F1
#
_cell.length_a   1.000
_cell.length_b   1.000
_cell.length_c   1.000
_cell.angle_alpha   90.00
_cell.angle_beta   90.00
_cell.angle_gamma   90.00
#
_symmetry.space_group_name_H-M   'P 1'
#
loop_
_entity.id
_entity.type
_entity.pdbx_description
1 polymer ?
#
loop_
_entity_poly.entity_id
_entity_poly.type
_entity_poly.pdbx_seq_one_letter_code
_entity_poly.pdbx_strand_id
1 'polypeptide(L)'
;MADEESMETPQEEEQESAPAADSAEPAPDSDEAKRAMEERMRAKMEKQKQEMAEYEEMRREEREKEAAEIAALKEKRLQRAKEREEEEKKLAELRAQEDARQKAEQEERRRKKQEEEQRKKEERERKKREAEERLNRPKGPNFVITKRSDAEKVGGGLDSVMSKEELQKSKEQLEEEKRAILAQRIQPLNTDGMDSSKLLEKAKELHEHMRRLEGDKYDLEQRFKRQQYDMIELAERARQMSKGKGKRGVSTVQVDESFDRLADKFTGAPPKIQLCSKYERHTDHRTYVQRKDLFEELATEPPPPEIKRIRGSGESGGGSGGEAPAAAAEEAAE
;
A
#
# COMPACT_ATOMS: atom_id res chain seq x y z
N MET A 1 19.91 -5.59 23.68
CA MET A 1 19.79 -5.62 25.15
C MET A 1 20.48 -6.89 25.58
N ALA A 2 21.65 -6.70 26.18
CA ALA A 2 22.39 -7.75 26.85
C ALA A 2 21.70 -8.01 28.17
N ASP A 3 21.29 -9.25 28.41
CA ASP A 3 20.92 -9.74 29.73
C ASP A 3 21.83 -10.95 29.97
N GLU A 4 22.85 -10.69 30.77
CA GLU A 4 23.90 -11.59 31.19
C GLU A 4 23.40 -12.24 32.49
N GLU A 5 22.73 -13.38 32.37
CA GLU A 5 22.16 -14.09 33.52
C GLU A 5 23.28 -14.87 34.24
N SER A 6 23.68 -14.32 35.38
CA SER A 6 24.73 -14.79 36.28
C SER A 6 24.44 -16.18 36.83
N MET A 7 25.29 -17.16 36.52
CA MET A 7 25.31 -18.45 37.22
C MET A 7 25.90 -18.28 38.62
N GLU A 8 25.04 -18.38 39.62
CA GLU A 8 25.35 -18.40 41.04
C GLU A 8 25.78 -19.83 41.44
N THR A 9 27.04 -20.00 41.83
CA THR A 9 27.60 -21.26 42.34
C THR A 9 27.11 -21.52 43.77
N PRO A 10 26.62 -22.72 44.13
CA PRO A 10 26.33 -23.03 45.53
C PRO A 10 27.63 -23.23 46.32
N GLN A 11 27.80 -22.44 47.38
CA GLN A 11 28.78 -22.65 48.45
C GLN A 11 28.39 -23.90 49.24
N GLU A 12 29.33 -24.85 49.38
CA GLU A 12 29.25 -25.91 50.39
C GLU A 12 29.55 -25.29 51.77
N GLU A 13 28.55 -25.30 52.66
CA GLU A 13 28.73 -25.03 54.09
C GLU A 13 29.41 -26.23 54.75
N GLU A 14 30.68 -26.07 55.16
CA GLU A 14 31.29 -26.92 56.18
C GLU A 14 30.75 -26.53 57.56
N GLN A 15 29.85 -27.36 58.09
CA GLN A 15 29.65 -27.51 59.53
C GLN A 15 29.56 -28.99 59.85
N GLU A 16 30.60 -29.56 60.46
CA GLU A 16 30.40 -30.66 61.39
C GLU A 16 31.35 -30.58 62.59
N SER A 17 30.71 -30.59 63.75
CA SER A 17 31.24 -30.50 65.10
C SER A 17 32.04 -31.74 65.50
N ALA A 18 33.14 -31.53 66.22
CA ALA A 18 33.81 -32.56 67.01
C ALA A 18 32.89 -33.13 68.10
N PRO A 19 33.09 -34.41 68.49
CA PRO A 19 33.57 -34.63 69.85
C PRO A 19 34.69 -35.66 69.95
N ALA A 20 35.59 -35.42 70.91
CA ALA A 20 36.65 -36.33 71.31
C ALA A 20 36.12 -37.42 72.27
N ALA A 21 36.57 -38.67 72.10
CA ALA A 21 36.71 -39.65 73.17
C ALA A 21 37.68 -40.78 72.76
N ASP A 22 38.57 -41.08 73.70
CA ASP A 22 39.72 -41.99 73.68
C ASP A 22 39.32 -43.46 73.84
N SER A 23 40.04 -44.40 73.19
CA SER A 23 40.44 -45.72 73.72
C SER A 23 41.06 -46.61 72.64
N ALA A 24 42.29 -47.07 72.93
CA ALA A 24 43.04 -48.07 72.18
C ALA A 24 42.53 -49.49 72.42
N GLU A 25 42.60 -50.37 71.39
CA GLU A 25 43.27 -51.70 71.39
C GLU A 25 42.93 -52.53 70.12
N PRO A 26 43.72 -53.57 69.76
CA PRO A 26 44.17 -53.81 68.38
C PRO A 26 43.33 -54.78 67.51
N ALA A 27 43.57 -54.68 66.19
CA ALA A 27 42.84 -55.29 65.09
C ALA A 27 42.79 -56.83 65.05
N PRO A 28 41.76 -57.36 64.35
CA PRO A 28 41.99 -58.34 63.30
C PRO A 28 41.49 -57.82 61.93
N ASP A 29 42.36 -57.90 60.92
CA ASP A 29 42.14 -57.67 59.47
C ASP A 29 41.57 -56.30 59.02
N SER A 30 42.29 -55.23 59.37
CA SER A 30 41.96 -53.85 58.96
C SER A 30 42.10 -53.57 57.45
N ASP A 31 42.78 -54.43 56.69
CA ASP A 31 43.00 -54.24 55.25
C ASP A 31 41.82 -54.74 54.41
N GLU A 32 41.11 -55.77 54.86
CA GLU A 32 39.94 -56.32 54.15
C GLU A 32 38.71 -55.43 54.34
N ALA A 33 38.50 -54.90 55.55
CA ALA A 33 37.44 -53.93 55.83
C ALA A 33 37.64 -52.59 55.08
N LYS A 34 38.89 -52.12 54.95
CA LYS A 34 39.23 -50.93 54.15
C LYS A 34 39.02 -51.16 52.66
N ARG A 35 39.39 -52.33 52.13
CA ARG A 35 39.12 -52.70 50.73
C ARG A 35 37.62 -52.81 50.45
N ALA A 36 36.84 -53.41 51.35
CA ALA A 36 35.39 -53.49 51.22
C ALA A 36 34.71 -52.10 51.25
N MET A 37 35.22 -51.17 52.07
CA MET A 37 34.76 -49.78 52.08
C MET A 37 35.14 -49.03 50.79
N GLU A 38 36.37 -49.24 50.29
CA GLU A 38 36.83 -48.65 49.04
C GLU A 38 36.06 -49.19 47.82
N GLU A 39 35.75 -50.48 47.76
CA GLU A 39 34.88 -51.08 46.75
C GLU A 39 33.46 -50.52 46.81
N ARG A 40 32.90 -50.32 48.01
CA ARG A 40 31.59 -49.68 48.18
C ARG A 40 31.60 -48.22 47.71
N MET A 41 32.67 -47.48 47.97
CA MET A 41 32.85 -46.12 47.46
C MET A 41 33.01 -46.08 45.95
N ARG A 42 33.81 -46.98 45.37
CA ARG A 42 33.95 -47.13 43.91
C ARG A 42 32.63 -47.50 43.25
N ALA A 43 31.86 -48.43 43.82
CA ALA A 43 30.53 -48.79 43.32
C ALA A 43 29.54 -47.62 43.42
N LYS A 44 29.62 -46.78 44.46
CA LYS A 44 28.81 -45.55 44.56
C LYS A 44 29.20 -44.54 43.48
N MET A 45 30.50 -44.34 43.25
CA MET A 45 31.00 -43.46 42.18
C MET A 45 30.65 -43.98 40.78
N GLU A 46 30.66 -45.30 40.57
CA GLU A 46 30.28 -45.92 39.30
C GLU A 46 28.78 -45.76 39.04
N LYS A 47 27.93 -45.96 40.06
CA LYS A 47 26.49 -45.68 39.96
C LYS A 47 26.21 -44.21 39.64
N GLN A 48 26.89 -43.28 40.32
CA GLN A 48 26.77 -41.86 40.00
C GLN A 48 27.22 -41.53 38.57
N LYS A 49 28.30 -42.16 38.09
CA LYS A 49 28.73 -42.00 36.69
C LYS A 49 27.72 -42.56 35.69
N GLN A 50 27.10 -43.70 36.00
CA GLN A 50 26.04 -44.29 35.19
C GLN A 50 24.80 -43.39 35.14
N GLU A 51 24.34 -42.89 36.30
CA GLU A 51 23.22 -41.95 36.39
C GLU A 51 23.50 -40.65 35.61
N MET A 52 24.73 -40.12 35.68
CA MET A 52 25.12 -38.95 34.90
C MET A 52 25.19 -39.23 33.39
N ALA A 53 25.69 -40.41 32.99
CA ALA A 53 25.71 -40.81 31.58
C ALA A 53 24.30 -41.00 31.02
N GLU A 54 23.40 -41.64 31.77
CA GLU A 54 21.98 -41.79 31.41
C GLU A 54 21.30 -40.42 31.28
N TYR A 55 21.60 -39.48 32.20
CA TYR A 55 21.10 -38.11 32.11
C TYR A 55 21.59 -37.37 30.85
N GLU A 56 22.87 -37.53 30.50
CA GLU A 56 23.45 -36.95 29.27
C GLU A 56 22.83 -37.54 28.01
N GLU A 57 22.56 -38.85 27.98
CA GLU A 57 21.88 -39.52 26.88
C GLU A 57 20.43 -39.05 26.75
N MET A 58 19.68 -38.95 27.84
CA MET A 58 18.32 -38.40 27.85
C MET A 58 18.28 -36.97 27.31
N ARG A 59 19.21 -36.10 27.76
CA ARG A 59 19.35 -34.72 27.27
C ARG A 59 19.77 -34.64 25.80
N ARG A 60 20.49 -35.63 25.30
CA ARG A 60 20.85 -35.73 23.89
C ARG A 60 19.63 -36.15 23.06
N GLU A 61 18.90 -37.15 23.50
CA GLU A 61 17.66 -37.59 22.84
C GLU A 61 16.60 -36.49 22.78
N GLU A 62 16.42 -35.73 23.86
CA GLU A 62 15.51 -34.58 23.87
C GLU A 62 15.88 -33.55 22.82
N ARG A 63 17.17 -33.17 22.76
CA ARG A 63 17.66 -32.24 21.73
C ARG A 63 17.52 -32.80 20.31
N GLU A 64 17.75 -34.10 20.12
CA GLU A 64 17.58 -34.75 18.82
C GLU A 64 16.10 -34.81 18.40
N LYS A 65 15.17 -35.08 19.33
CA LYS A 65 13.72 -35.05 19.10
C LYS A 65 13.24 -33.64 18.74
N GLU A 66 13.66 -32.63 19.50
CA GLU A 66 13.35 -31.23 19.22
C GLU A 66 13.93 -30.78 17.87
N ALA A 67 15.18 -31.13 17.58
CA ALA A 67 15.81 -30.81 16.30
C ALA A 67 15.10 -31.48 15.12
N ALA A 68 14.68 -32.74 15.27
CA ALA A 68 13.91 -33.48 14.27
C ALA A 68 12.52 -32.85 14.05
N GLU A 69 11.84 -32.42 15.11
CA GLU A 69 10.55 -31.73 14.99
C GLU A 69 10.70 -30.38 14.27
N ILE A 70 11.72 -29.59 14.62
CA ILE A 70 12.03 -28.33 13.94
C ILE A 70 12.34 -28.59 12.45
N ALA A 71 13.10 -29.63 12.14
CA ALA A 71 13.41 -30.02 10.76
C ALA A 71 12.13 -30.40 9.98
N ALA A 72 11.26 -31.22 10.57
CA ALA A 72 9.99 -31.62 9.96
C ALA A 72 9.06 -30.42 9.75
N LEU A 73 9.02 -29.45 10.67
CA LEU A 73 8.25 -28.21 10.52
C LEU A 73 8.81 -27.33 9.40
N LYS A 74 10.14 -27.23 9.27
CA LYS A 74 10.80 -26.53 8.16
C LYS A 74 10.50 -27.19 6.82
N GLU A 75 10.55 -28.52 6.75
CA GLU A 75 10.22 -29.28 5.54
C GLU A 75 8.77 -29.04 5.11
N LYS A 76 7.81 -29.13 6.05
CA LYS A 76 6.39 -28.80 5.78
C LYS A 76 6.21 -27.37 5.25
N ARG A 77 6.96 -26.40 5.79
CA ARG A 77 6.93 -25.02 5.28
C ARG A 77 7.46 -24.92 3.85
N LEU A 78 8.53 -25.63 3.53
CA LEU A 78 9.09 -25.68 2.18
C LEU A 78 8.14 -26.39 1.20
N GLN A 79 7.51 -27.49 1.60
CA GLN A 79 6.50 -28.18 0.80
C GLN A 79 5.32 -27.25 0.47
N ARG A 80 4.73 -26.57 1.47
CA ARG A 80 3.69 -25.56 1.22
C ARG A 80 4.14 -24.36 0.39
N ALA A 81 5.44 -24.04 0.40
CA ALA A 81 5.98 -22.99 -0.46
C ALA A 81 6.06 -23.48 -1.91
N LYS A 82 6.53 -24.71 -2.13
CA LYS A 82 6.56 -25.34 -3.45
C LYS A 82 5.17 -25.53 -4.04
N GLU A 83 4.20 -26.01 -3.24
CA GLU A 83 2.81 -26.15 -3.67
C GLU A 83 2.23 -24.82 -4.15
N ARG A 84 2.44 -23.73 -3.38
CA ARG A 84 2.00 -22.38 -3.78
C ARG A 84 2.69 -21.90 -5.06
N GLU A 85 3.99 -22.17 -5.21
CA GLU A 85 4.74 -21.83 -6.41
C GLU A 85 4.22 -22.61 -7.64
N GLU A 86 3.87 -23.89 -7.48
CA GLU A 86 3.27 -24.70 -8.54
C GLU A 86 1.85 -24.24 -8.91
N GLU A 87 1.02 -23.89 -7.93
CA GLU A 87 -0.30 -23.31 -8.16
C GLU A 87 -0.21 -21.97 -8.89
N GLU A 88 0.73 -21.09 -8.48
CA GLU A 88 0.98 -19.81 -9.13
C GLU A 88 1.47 -20.00 -10.57
N LYS A 89 2.38 -20.95 -10.81
CA LYS A 89 2.83 -21.29 -12.17
C LYS A 89 1.70 -21.79 -13.05
N LYS A 90 0.84 -22.68 -12.54
CA LYS A 90 -0.35 -23.17 -13.27
C LYS A 90 -1.32 -22.04 -13.59
N LEU A 91 -1.57 -21.15 -12.64
CA LEU A 91 -2.44 -19.99 -12.85
C LEU A 91 -1.84 -19.00 -13.87
N ALA A 92 -0.54 -18.77 -13.81
CA ALA A 92 0.19 -17.93 -14.77
C ALA A 92 0.17 -18.53 -16.18
N GLU A 93 0.32 -19.85 -16.31
CA GLU A 93 0.22 -20.56 -17.59
C GLU A 93 -1.18 -20.46 -18.20
N LEU A 94 -2.23 -20.68 -17.39
CA LEU A 94 -3.62 -20.50 -17.83
C LEU A 94 -3.90 -19.06 -18.30
N ARG A 95 -3.42 -18.06 -17.55
CA ARG A 95 -3.56 -16.66 -17.92
C ARG A 95 -2.80 -16.32 -19.20
N ALA A 96 -1.58 -16.83 -19.36
CA ALA A 96 -0.80 -16.65 -20.58
C ALA A 96 -1.48 -17.30 -21.79
N GLN A 97 -2.12 -18.46 -21.62
CA GLN A 97 -2.87 -19.14 -22.67
C GLN A 97 -4.14 -18.35 -23.06
N GLU A 98 -4.86 -17.79 -22.07
CA GLU A 98 -6.02 -16.93 -22.33
C GLU A 98 -5.63 -15.63 -23.05
N ASP A 99 -4.56 -14.96 -22.60
CA ASP A 99 -4.04 -13.76 -23.23
C ASP A 99 -3.55 -14.05 -24.67
N ALA A 100 -2.93 -15.20 -24.90
CA ALA A 100 -2.52 -15.63 -26.24
C ALA A 100 -3.73 -15.90 -27.15
N ARG A 101 -4.78 -16.55 -26.63
CA ARG A 101 -6.04 -16.78 -27.37
C ARG A 101 -6.73 -15.47 -27.70
N GLN A 102 -6.81 -14.53 -26.76
CA GLN A 102 -7.39 -13.21 -27.00
C GLN A 102 -6.59 -12.42 -28.05
N LYS A 103 -5.25 -12.46 -28.01
CA LYS A 103 -4.40 -11.83 -29.03
C LYS A 103 -4.60 -12.45 -30.41
N ALA A 104 -4.66 -13.78 -30.50
CA ALA A 104 -4.93 -14.48 -31.75
C ALA A 104 -6.32 -14.12 -32.32
N GLU A 105 -7.35 -14.06 -31.48
CA GLU A 105 -8.70 -13.65 -31.89
C GLU A 105 -8.75 -12.18 -32.35
N GLN A 106 -8.02 -11.28 -31.67
CA GLN A 106 -7.91 -9.88 -32.08
C GLN A 106 -7.16 -9.74 -33.41
N GLU A 107 -6.12 -10.52 -33.64
CA GLU A 107 -5.38 -10.53 -34.90
C GLU A 107 -6.22 -11.11 -36.05
N GLU A 108 -6.95 -12.20 -35.81
CA GLU A 108 -7.88 -12.78 -36.78
C GLU A 108 -9.02 -11.79 -37.11
N ARG A 109 -9.58 -11.11 -36.10
CA ARG A 109 -10.60 -10.07 -36.30
C ARG A 109 -10.05 -8.88 -37.07
N ARG A 110 -8.80 -8.48 -36.82
CA ARG A 110 -8.10 -7.43 -37.60
C ARG A 110 -7.89 -7.86 -39.04
N ARG A 111 -7.45 -9.10 -39.28
CA ARG A 111 -7.26 -9.66 -40.62
C ARG A 111 -8.58 -9.74 -41.38
N LYS A 112 -9.65 -10.25 -40.77
CA LYS A 112 -11.01 -10.29 -41.35
C LYS A 112 -11.51 -8.89 -41.74
N LYS A 113 -11.29 -7.88 -40.88
CA LYS A 113 -11.63 -6.47 -41.20
C LYS A 113 -10.84 -5.94 -42.39
N GLN A 114 -9.55 -6.26 -42.49
CA GLN A 114 -8.71 -5.85 -43.63
C GLN A 114 -9.14 -6.54 -44.93
N GLU A 115 -9.43 -7.85 -44.89
CA GLU A 115 -9.95 -8.60 -46.05
C GLU A 115 -11.34 -8.08 -46.49
N GLU A 116 -12.25 -7.77 -45.54
CA GLU A 116 -13.56 -7.17 -45.85
C GLU A 116 -13.42 -5.75 -46.44
N GLU A 117 -12.51 -4.94 -45.91
CA GLU A 117 -12.25 -3.59 -46.43
C GLU A 117 -11.63 -3.63 -47.82
N GLN A 118 -10.72 -4.58 -48.09
CA GLN A 118 -10.17 -4.82 -49.42
C GLN A 118 -11.26 -5.28 -50.40
N ARG A 119 -12.10 -6.25 -50.02
CA ARG A 119 -13.23 -6.70 -50.84
C ARG A 119 -14.22 -5.58 -51.14
N LYS A 120 -14.49 -4.70 -50.17
CA LYS A 120 -15.34 -3.51 -50.34
C LYS A 120 -14.70 -2.45 -51.23
N LYS A 121 -13.37 -2.29 -51.19
CA LYS A 121 -12.62 -1.43 -52.11
C LYS A 121 -12.67 -1.98 -53.54
N GLU A 122 -12.44 -3.28 -53.73
CA GLU A 122 -12.56 -3.95 -55.03
C GLU A 122 -13.98 -3.85 -55.61
N GLU A 123 -15.02 -4.04 -54.79
CA GLU A 123 -16.41 -3.87 -55.24
C GLU A 123 -16.73 -2.42 -55.64
N ARG A 124 -16.21 -1.44 -54.89
CA ARG A 124 -16.32 -0.01 -55.24
C ARG A 124 -15.58 0.33 -56.53
N GLU A 125 -14.38 -0.21 -56.74
CA GLU A 125 -13.62 -0.01 -57.97
C GLU A 125 -14.28 -0.69 -59.16
N ARG A 126 -14.80 -1.91 -59.00
CA ARG A 126 -15.59 -2.61 -60.03
C ARG A 126 -16.84 -1.82 -60.40
N LYS A 127 -17.58 -1.30 -59.40
CA LYS A 127 -18.77 -0.47 -59.62
C LYS A 127 -18.43 0.87 -60.25
N LYS A 128 -17.27 1.46 -59.92
CA LYS A 128 -16.77 2.69 -60.56
C LYS A 128 -16.38 2.43 -62.03
N ARG A 129 -15.72 1.31 -62.32
CA ARG A 129 -15.37 0.88 -63.68
C ARG A 129 -16.61 0.59 -64.53
N GLU A 130 -17.63 -0.07 -63.96
CA GLU A 130 -18.91 -0.31 -64.64
C GLU A 130 -19.69 1.01 -64.87
N ALA A 131 -19.63 1.95 -63.93
CA ALA A 131 -20.23 3.27 -64.09
C ALA A 131 -19.51 4.11 -65.16
N GLU A 132 -18.18 4.01 -65.25
CA GLU A 132 -17.36 4.65 -66.28
C GLU A 132 -17.62 4.05 -67.67
N GLU A 133 -17.82 2.73 -67.75
CA GLU A 133 -18.25 2.05 -68.98
C GLU A 133 -19.68 2.43 -69.39
N ARG A 134 -20.59 2.63 -68.42
CA ARG A 134 -21.94 3.19 -68.66
C ARG A 134 -21.93 4.67 -69.04
N LEU A 135 -20.93 5.44 -68.65
CA LEU A 135 -20.77 6.86 -68.99
C LEU A 135 -20.12 7.03 -70.38
N ASN A 136 -19.25 6.09 -70.78
CA ASN A 136 -18.68 6.01 -72.13
C ASN A 136 -19.67 5.47 -73.18
N ARG A 137 -20.88 5.05 -72.77
CA ARG A 137 -22.01 4.87 -73.68
C ARG A 137 -22.52 6.27 -74.07
N PRO A 138 -22.59 6.63 -75.36
CA PRO A 138 -22.92 7.99 -75.77
C PRO A 138 -24.34 8.35 -75.31
N LYS A 139 -24.44 9.15 -74.26
CA LYS A 139 -25.66 9.84 -73.87
C LYS A 139 -25.65 11.20 -74.53
N GLY A 140 -26.70 11.46 -75.30
CA GLY A 140 -26.93 12.73 -76.01
C GLY A 140 -26.96 13.93 -75.05
N PRO A 141 -26.79 15.14 -75.60
CA PRO A 141 -26.40 16.32 -74.84
C PRO A 141 -27.56 16.93 -74.03
N ASN A 142 -27.14 17.63 -72.97
CA ASN A 142 -27.85 18.58 -72.11
C ASN A 142 -28.67 18.02 -70.94
N PHE A 143 -28.28 18.35 -69.71
CA PHE A 143 -29.07 19.19 -68.80
C PHE A 143 -28.19 19.82 -67.69
N VAL A 144 -28.65 20.99 -67.23
CA VAL A 144 -27.96 22.02 -66.44
C VAL A 144 -27.70 21.61 -64.98
N ILE A 145 -26.50 21.91 -64.48
CA ILE A 145 -26.06 21.69 -63.10
C ILE A 145 -26.59 22.81 -62.20
N THR A 146 -27.40 22.46 -61.19
CA THR A 146 -27.63 23.32 -60.01
C THR A 146 -26.75 22.83 -58.86
N LYS A 147 -25.77 23.65 -58.46
CA LYS A 147 -25.00 23.49 -57.21
C LYS A 147 -25.93 23.72 -56.01
N ARG A 148 -26.00 22.77 -55.08
CA ARG A 148 -26.35 23.01 -53.67
C ARG A 148 -25.21 22.56 -52.78
N SER A 149 -24.90 23.43 -51.85
CA SER A 149 -24.01 23.29 -50.71
C SER A 149 -24.61 22.35 -49.67
N ASP A 150 -23.83 21.41 -49.16
CA ASP A 150 -24.11 20.74 -47.89
C ASP A 150 -22.87 20.81 -47.00
N ALA A 151 -23.10 21.41 -45.84
CA ALA A 151 -22.23 21.47 -44.70
C ALA A 151 -22.38 20.17 -43.90
N GLU A 152 -21.26 19.51 -43.56
CA GLU A 152 -21.09 18.72 -42.33
C GLU A 152 -19.71 18.06 -42.32
N LYS A 153 -18.79 18.59 -41.50
CA LYS A 153 -17.81 17.77 -40.75
C LYS A 153 -17.09 18.64 -39.73
N VAL A 154 -17.74 18.78 -38.57
CA VAL A 154 -17.11 19.21 -37.32
C VAL A 154 -16.55 17.98 -36.62
N GLY A 155 -15.34 18.11 -36.08
CA GLY A 155 -14.97 17.45 -34.82
C GLY A 155 -14.43 16.03 -34.89
N GLY A 156 -13.20 15.85 -35.39
CA GLY A 156 -12.38 14.67 -35.09
C GLY A 156 -11.30 15.04 -34.07
N GLY A 157 -11.60 14.88 -32.78
CA GLY A 157 -10.69 15.24 -31.69
C GLY A 157 -11.15 14.69 -30.35
N LEU A 158 -11.43 13.39 -30.27
CA LEU A 158 -11.73 12.69 -29.02
C LEU A 158 -11.12 11.28 -29.09
N ASP A 159 -9.79 11.17 -29.01
CA ASP A 159 -9.12 9.86 -29.00
C ASP A 159 -8.03 9.74 -27.93
N SER A 160 -8.11 10.56 -26.86
CA SER A 160 -7.11 10.49 -25.78
C SER A 160 -7.67 10.48 -24.36
N VAL A 161 -9.00 10.67 -24.19
CA VAL A 161 -9.63 10.65 -22.85
C VAL A 161 -10.41 9.36 -22.58
N MET A 162 -10.73 8.56 -23.61
CA MET A 162 -11.56 7.35 -23.46
C MET A 162 -10.80 6.11 -22.95
N SER A 163 -9.47 6.13 -22.93
CA SER A 163 -8.65 4.94 -22.70
C SER A 163 -8.66 4.39 -21.26
N LYS A 164 -9.01 5.19 -20.24
CA LYS A 164 -9.00 4.72 -18.84
C LYS A 164 -10.40 4.37 -18.31
N GLU A 165 -11.43 5.00 -18.85
CA GLU A 165 -12.83 4.79 -18.46
C GLU A 165 -13.51 3.67 -19.26
N GLU A 166 -12.97 3.27 -20.43
CA GLU A 166 -13.49 2.13 -21.21
C GLU A 166 -12.89 0.77 -20.79
N LEU A 167 -11.80 0.76 -20.03
CA LEU A 167 -11.12 -0.47 -19.56
C LEU A 167 -11.60 -0.95 -18.18
N GLN A 168 -12.23 -0.08 -17.41
CA GLN A 168 -13.00 -0.45 -16.23
C GLN A 168 -14.46 -0.27 -16.60
N LYS A 169 -15.25 -1.35 -16.55
CA LYS A 169 -16.71 -1.28 -16.71
C LYS A 169 -17.22 -0.05 -15.95
N SER A 170 -17.98 0.80 -16.63
CA SER A 170 -18.52 2.03 -16.02
C SER A 170 -19.21 1.67 -14.70
N LYS A 171 -19.14 2.57 -13.72
CA LYS A 171 -19.81 2.36 -12.42
C LYS A 171 -21.28 1.97 -12.61
N GLU A 172 -21.95 2.55 -13.59
CA GLU A 172 -23.31 2.24 -13.97
C GLU A 172 -23.45 0.80 -14.51
N GLN A 173 -22.53 0.36 -15.38
CA GLN A 173 -22.50 -1.02 -15.88
C GLN A 173 -22.24 -2.04 -14.77
N LEU A 174 -21.36 -1.73 -13.80
CA LEU A 174 -21.12 -2.60 -12.64
C LEU A 174 -22.35 -2.69 -11.72
N GLU A 175 -23.09 -1.59 -11.54
CA GLU A 175 -24.33 -1.57 -10.76
C GLU A 175 -25.45 -2.35 -11.47
N GLU A 176 -25.55 -2.24 -12.80
CA GLU A 176 -26.49 -3.01 -13.61
C GLU A 176 -26.16 -4.51 -13.60
N GLU A 177 -24.88 -4.88 -13.75
CA GLU A 177 -24.43 -6.27 -13.63
C GLU A 177 -24.72 -6.83 -12.24
N LYS A 178 -24.43 -6.06 -11.18
CA LYS A 178 -24.78 -6.44 -9.80
C LYS A 178 -26.28 -6.65 -9.65
N ARG A 179 -27.10 -5.76 -10.19
CA ARG A 179 -28.56 -5.87 -10.14
C ARG A 179 -29.06 -7.10 -10.90
N ALA A 180 -28.49 -7.39 -12.07
CA ALA A 180 -28.82 -8.57 -12.85
C ALA A 180 -28.43 -9.87 -12.12
N ILE A 181 -27.24 -9.94 -11.53
CA ILE A 181 -26.78 -11.08 -10.75
C ILE A 181 -27.66 -11.29 -9.51
N LEU A 182 -28.01 -10.21 -8.81
CA LEU A 182 -28.91 -10.28 -7.66
C LEU A 182 -30.30 -10.76 -8.05
N ALA A 183 -30.85 -10.29 -9.17
CA ALA A 183 -32.13 -10.77 -9.68
C ALA A 183 -32.09 -12.25 -10.09
N GLN A 184 -30.96 -12.74 -10.62
CA GLN A 184 -30.78 -14.16 -10.93
C GLN A 184 -30.66 -15.02 -9.67
N ARG A 185 -29.98 -14.52 -8.63
CA ARG A 185 -29.75 -15.26 -7.37
C ARG A 185 -30.96 -15.23 -6.44
N ILE A 186 -31.68 -14.11 -6.38
CA ILE A 186 -32.86 -13.93 -5.56
C ILE A 186 -34.06 -14.37 -6.38
N GLN A 187 -34.43 -15.66 -6.25
CA GLN A 187 -35.66 -16.13 -6.85
C GLN A 187 -36.86 -15.46 -6.17
N PRO A 188 -37.81 -14.90 -6.94
CA PRO A 188 -39.03 -14.36 -6.39
C PRO A 188 -39.82 -15.48 -5.69
N LEU A 189 -40.21 -15.25 -4.45
CA LEU A 189 -41.07 -16.19 -3.73
C LEU A 189 -42.46 -16.18 -4.36
N ASN A 190 -42.94 -17.36 -4.76
CA ASN A 190 -44.35 -17.58 -5.05
C ASN A 190 -44.94 -18.46 -3.96
N THR A 191 -45.92 -17.93 -3.23
CA THR A 191 -46.63 -18.63 -2.14
C THR A 191 -48.07 -18.98 -2.48
N ASP A 192 -48.53 -18.62 -3.68
CA ASP A 192 -49.93 -18.78 -4.05
C ASP A 192 -50.28 -20.26 -4.22
N GLY A 193 -51.29 -20.73 -3.48
CA GLY A 193 -51.76 -22.12 -3.53
C GLY A 193 -50.93 -23.13 -2.73
N MET A 194 -50.00 -22.70 -1.86
CA MET A 194 -49.28 -23.60 -0.96
C MET A 194 -50.08 -23.94 0.31
N ASP A 195 -50.12 -25.23 0.67
CA ASP A 195 -50.72 -25.70 1.93
C ASP A 195 -49.87 -25.29 3.15
N SER A 196 -50.47 -25.24 4.35
CA SER A 196 -49.81 -24.83 5.60
C SER A 196 -48.53 -25.63 5.92
N SER A 197 -48.53 -26.93 5.63
CA SER A 197 -47.35 -27.79 5.84
C SER A 197 -46.21 -27.47 4.86
N LYS A 198 -46.54 -27.20 3.59
CA LYS A 198 -45.56 -26.82 2.55
C LYS A 198 -44.97 -25.43 2.81
N LEU A 199 -45.77 -24.50 3.33
CA LEU A 199 -45.28 -23.18 3.75
C LEU A 199 -44.26 -23.28 4.89
N LEU A 200 -44.48 -24.17 5.85
CA LEU A 200 -43.54 -24.45 6.93
C LEU A 200 -42.21 -25.03 6.44
N GLU A 201 -42.25 -25.98 5.50
CA GLU A 201 -41.06 -26.53 4.86
C GLU A 201 -40.30 -25.45 4.09
N LYS A 202 -41.00 -24.63 3.29
CA LYS A 202 -40.40 -23.53 2.54
C LYS A 202 -39.74 -22.49 3.46
N ALA A 203 -40.36 -22.17 4.59
CA ALA A 203 -39.79 -21.27 5.58
C ALA A 203 -38.48 -21.83 6.19
N LYS A 204 -38.44 -23.14 6.49
CA LYS A 204 -37.23 -23.80 6.99
C LYS A 204 -36.10 -23.80 5.95
N GLU A 205 -36.41 -24.11 4.70
CA GLU A 205 -35.44 -24.07 3.59
C GLU A 205 -34.84 -22.66 3.42
N LEU A 206 -35.68 -21.63 3.42
CA LEU A 206 -35.22 -20.24 3.30
C LEU A 206 -34.37 -19.83 4.50
N HIS A 207 -34.75 -20.26 5.71
CA HIS A 207 -33.97 -20.00 6.91
C HIS A 207 -32.59 -20.68 6.88
N GLU A 208 -32.49 -21.92 6.42
CA GLU A 208 -31.21 -22.60 6.22
C GLU A 208 -30.37 -21.94 5.13
N HIS A 209 -31.01 -21.52 4.03
CA HIS A 209 -30.34 -20.78 2.97
C HIS A 209 -29.78 -19.44 3.47
N MET A 210 -30.56 -18.67 4.22
CA MET A 210 -30.11 -17.42 4.85
C MET A 210 -28.94 -17.65 5.81
N ARG A 211 -28.99 -18.69 6.65
CA ARG A 211 -27.86 -19.04 7.55
C ARG A 211 -26.58 -19.33 6.78
N ARG A 212 -26.66 -20.05 5.66
CA ARG A 212 -25.50 -20.32 4.80
C ARG A 212 -24.93 -19.04 4.20
N LEU A 213 -25.79 -18.16 3.68
CA LEU A 213 -25.39 -16.87 3.10
C LEU A 213 -24.73 -15.93 4.13
N GLU A 214 -25.21 -15.90 5.37
CA GLU A 214 -24.57 -15.12 6.44
C GLU A 214 -23.18 -15.65 6.79
N GLY A 215 -22.97 -16.97 6.76
CA GLY A 215 -21.64 -17.58 6.88
C GLY A 215 -20.71 -17.15 5.76
N ASP A 216 -21.15 -17.28 4.51
CA ASP A 216 -20.37 -16.84 3.33
C ASP A 216 -20.01 -15.35 3.40
N LYS A 217 -20.95 -14.51 3.84
CA LYS A 217 -20.74 -13.08 4.02
C LYS A 217 -19.67 -12.80 5.08
N TYR A 218 -19.72 -13.48 6.22
CA TYR A 218 -18.69 -13.33 7.26
C TYR A 218 -17.29 -13.67 6.72
N ASP A 219 -17.15 -14.79 6.02
CA ASP A 219 -15.86 -15.21 5.44
C ASP A 219 -15.33 -14.19 4.41
N LEU A 220 -16.22 -13.66 3.56
CA LEU A 220 -15.88 -12.62 2.60
C LEU A 220 -15.48 -11.31 3.29
N GLU A 221 -16.17 -10.89 4.35
CA GLU A 221 -15.83 -9.71 5.14
C GLU A 221 -14.47 -9.84 5.81
N GLN A 222 -14.15 -11.03 6.37
CA GLN A 222 -12.83 -11.28 6.95
C GLN A 222 -11.71 -11.24 5.91
N ARG A 223 -11.94 -11.85 4.73
CA ARG A 223 -11.01 -11.77 3.60
C ARG A 223 -10.81 -10.33 3.14
N PHE A 224 -11.89 -9.55 3.05
CA PHE A 224 -11.83 -8.15 2.66
C PHE A 224 -11.03 -7.30 3.66
N LYS A 225 -11.25 -7.48 4.98
CA LYS A 225 -10.46 -6.80 6.02
C LYS A 225 -8.98 -7.13 5.90
N ARG A 226 -8.63 -8.40 5.64
CA ARG A 226 -7.24 -8.81 5.44
C ARG A 226 -6.63 -8.17 4.20
N GLN A 227 -7.34 -8.17 3.07
CA GLN A 227 -6.90 -7.48 1.86
C GLN A 227 -6.71 -5.98 2.07
N GLN A 228 -7.59 -5.33 2.84
CA GLN A 228 -7.44 -3.92 3.20
C GLN A 228 -6.20 -3.68 4.04
N TYR A 229 -5.91 -4.56 5.01
CA TYR A 229 -4.68 -4.49 5.80
C TYR A 229 -3.44 -4.62 4.90
N ASP A 230 -3.40 -5.63 4.05
CA ASP A 230 -2.28 -5.87 3.12
C ASP A 230 -2.09 -4.67 2.17
N MET A 231 -3.19 -4.07 1.69
CA MET A 231 -3.15 -2.87 0.84
C MET A 231 -2.57 -1.66 1.59
N ILE A 232 -2.92 -1.47 2.86
CA ILE A 232 -2.38 -0.38 3.69
C ILE A 232 -0.87 -0.60 3.92
N GLU A 233 -0.45 -1.81 4.26
CA GLU A 233 0.96 -2.15 4.45
C GLU A 233 1.79 -1.92 3.18
N LEU A 234 1.28 -2.37 2.02
CA LEU A 234 1.92 -2.13 0.73
C LEU A 234 2.01 -0.65 0.39
N ALA A 235 0.96 0.12 0.67
CA ALA A 235 0.95 1.57 0.46
C ALA A 235 1.96 2.27 1.38
N GLU A 236 2.10 1.82 2.63
CA GLU A 236 3.10 2.35 3.56
C GLU A 236 4.52 2.02 3.11
N ARG A 237 4.78 0.76 2.75
CA ARG A 237 6.06 0.32 2.21
C ARG A 237 6.46 1.08 0.95
N ALA A 238 5.50 1.33 0.05
CA ALA A 238 5.71 2.16 -1.13
C ALA A 238 6.10 3.61 -0.76
N ARG A 239 5.45 4.21 0.25
CA ARG A 239 5.82 5.55 0.76
C ARG A 239 7.21 5.55 1.38
N GLN A 240 7.59 4.53 2.14
CA GLN A 240 8.93 4.42 2.74
C GLN A 240 10.01 4.29 1.65
N MET A 241 9.78 3.46 0.62
CA MET A 241 10.68 3.32 -0.53
C MET A 241 10.79 4.61 -1.36
N SER A 242 9.69 5.36 -1.51
CA SER A 242 9.68 6.65 -2.19
C SER A 242 10.45 7.72 -1.40
N LYS A 243 10.33 7.74 -0.06
CA LYS A 243 11.11 8.62 0.83
C LYS A 243 12.61 8.31 0.80
N GLY A 244 13.00 7.03 0.70
CA GLY A 244 14.40 6.60 0.62
C GLY A 244 15.09 6.95 -0.70
N LYS A 245 14.34 7.10 -1.81
CA LYS A 245 14.88 7.51 -3.11
C LYS A 245 14.94 9.04 -3.29
N GLY A 246 14.33 9.81 -2.39
CA GLY A 246 14.12 11.25 -2.53
C GLY A 246 14.95 12.15 -1.59
N LYS A 247 16.03 11.66 -0.97
CA LYS A 247 16.87 12.51 -0.08
C LYS A 247 18.36 12.43 -0.39
N ARG A 248 18.72 13.06 -1.51
CA ARG A 248 19.80 14.07 -1.52
C ARG A 248 19.15 15.40 -1.89
N GLY A 249 18.87 16.21 -0.88
CA GLY A 249 18.35 17.57 -1.02
C GLY A 249 16.88 17.71 -0.64
N VAL A 250 16.62 18.71 0.19
CA VAL A 250 15.32 19.15 0.72
C VAL A 250 14.89 18.50 2.04
N SER A 251 15.04 19.36 3.04
CA SER A 251 14.57 19.35 4.42
C SER A 251 13.32 18.50 4.70
N THR A 252 13.38 17.83 5.84
CA THR A 252 12.32 17.06 6.49
C THR A 252 11.11 17.96 6.78
N VAL A 253 10.15 18.02 5.86
CA VAL A 253 8.81 18.55 6.16
C VAL A 253 8.12 17.52 7.07
N GLN A 254 8.06 17.85 8.35
CA GLN A 254 7.17 17.19 9.31
C GLN A 254 5.74 17.38 8.77
N VAL A 255 5.07 16.27 8.46
CA VAL A 255 3.65 16.26 8.09
C VAL A 255 2.88 16.61 9.36
N ASP A 256 2.49 17.87 9.43
CA ASP A 256 1.60 18.40 10.44
C ASP A 256 0.22 17.73 10.31
N GLU A 257 -0.47 17.47 11.43
CA GLU A 257 -1.77 16.77 11.51
C GLU A 257 -2.95 17.54 10.87
N SER A 258 -2.68 18.54 10.03
CA SER A 258 -3.65 19.26 9.22
C SER A 258 -3.90 18.55 7.89
N PHE A 259 -4.23 17.26 7.95
CA PHE A 259 -4.76 16.53 6.79
C PHE A 259 -6.17 17.09 6.49
N ASP A 260 -6.23 18.07 5.60
CA ASP A 260 -7.48 18.74 5.21
C ASP A 260 -8.39 17.77 4.45
N ARG A 261 -9.21 17.03 5.19
CA ARG A 261 -10.23 16.09 4.70
C ARG A 261 -11.20 16.69 3.67
N LEU A 262 -11.20 18.02 3.51
CA LEU A 262 -12.03 18.72 2.54
C LEU A 262 -11.40 18.74 1.13
N ALA A 263 -10.06 18.72 1.03
CA ALA A 263 -9.34 18.69 -0.24
C ALA A 263 -9.54 17.35 -0.99
N ASP A 264 -9.70 16.25 -0.26
CA ASP A 264 -10.04 14.93 -0.83
C ASP A 264 -11.44 14.89 -1.45
N LYS A 265 -12.38 15.75 -0.99
CA LYS A 265 -13.75 15.79 -1.51
C LYS A 265 -13.90 16.64 -2.77
N PHE A 266 -12.97 17.56 -3.00
CA PHE A 266 -12.98 18.46 -4.14
C PHE A 266 -11.60 18.44 -4.80
N THR A 267 -11.29 17.35 -5.51
CA THR A 267 -10.03 17.11 -6.21
C THR A 267 -9.71 18.09 -7.34
N GLY A 268 -10.59 19.07 -7.60
CA GLY A 268 -10.40 20.15 -8.57
C GLY A 268 -10.43 21.56 -7.97
N ALA A 269 -10.56 21.70 -6.65
CA ALA A 269 -10.53 23.01 -6.00
C ALA A 269 -9.07 23.45 -5.76
N PRO A 270 -8.69 24.71 -6.07
CA PRO A 270 -7.35 25.20 -5.82
C PRO A 270 -7.00 25.13 -4.33
N PRO A 271 -5.74 24.83 -3.98
CA PRO A 271 -5.32 24.66 -2.59
C PRO A 271 -5.62 25.93 -1.78
N LYS A 272 -6.09 25.76 -0.54
CA LYS A 272 -6.38 26.89 0.35
C LYS A 272 -5.11 27.71 0.56
N ILE A 273 -5.15 28.97 0.15
CA ILE A 273 -4.09 29.94 0.43
C ILE A 273 -4.16 30.27 1.91
N GLN A 274 -3.13 29.92 2.67
CA GLN A 274 -3.02 30.31 4.08
C GLN A 274 -2.74 31.80 4.15
N LEU A 275 -3.73 32.59 4.60
CA LEU A 275 -3.63 34.05 4.73
C LEU A 275 -2.76 34.50 5.91
N CYS A 276 -2.43 33.59 6.81
CA CYS A 276 -1.50 33.81 7.92
C CYS A 276 -0.39 32.76 7.88
N SER A 277 0.84 33.19 8.16
CA SER A 277 2.00 32.30 8.21
C SER A 277 1.80 31.28 9.33
N LYS A 278 2.23 30.03 9.11
CA LYS A 278 2.21 28.97 10.14
C LYS A 278 3.00 29.37 11.41
N TYR A 279 3.89 30.35 11.30
CA TYR A 279 4.67 30.91 12.41
C TYR A 279 4.03 32.14 13.07
N GLU A 280 2.86 32.59 12.58
CA GLU A 280 2.20 33.83 13.03
C GLU A 280 1.31 33.61 14.25
N ARG A 281 1.02 32.36 14.60
CA ARG A 281 0.26 32.00 15.80
C ARG A 281 1.21 31.70 16.95
N HIS A 282 1.85 32.74 17.47
CA HIS A 282 2.35 32.71 18.84
C HIS A 282 1.36 33.50 19.70
N THR A 283 0.85 32.89 20.77
CA THR A 283 0.00 33.61 21.72
C THR A 283 0.88 34.67 22.39
N ASP A 284 0.61 35.94 22.10
CA ASP A 284 1.41 37.03 22.66
C ASP A 284 1.14 37.14 24.17
N HIS A 285 2.12 36.69 24.96
CA HIS A 285 2.08 36.72 26.42
C HIS A 285 2.37 38.12 27.00
N ARG A 286 2.68 39.12 26.17
CA ARG A 286 2.87 40.51 26.61
C ARG A 286 1.58 41.09 27.17
N THR A 287 1.68 41.96 28.17
CA THR A 287 0.51 42.63 28.76
C THR A 287 -0.10 43.64 27.79
N TYR A 288 -1.36 44.06 28.02
CA TYR A 288 -2.06 44.99 27.12
C TYR A 288 -1.25 46.27 26.83
N VAL A 289 -0.60 46.83 27.86
CA VAL A 289 0.25 48.03 27.73
C VAL A 289 1.45 47.75 26.82
N GLN A 290 2.17 46.66 27.06
CA GLN A 290 3.33 46.27 26.24
C GLN A 290 2.97 45.99 24.77
N ARG A 291 1.76 45.47 24.49
CA ARG A 291 1.30 45.28 23.12
C ARG A 291 0.93 46.59 22.44
N LYS A 292 0.38 47.54 23.19
CA LYS A 292 0.04 48.87 22.69
C LYS A 292 1.30 49.64 22.30
N ASP A 293 2.31 49.64 23.16
CA ASP A 293 3.58 50.34 22.93
C ASP A 293 4.29 49.79 21.68
N LEU A 294 4.35 48.46 21.52
CA LEU A 294 4.90 47.81 20.33
C LEU A 294 4.16 48.17 19.03
N PHE A 295 2.85 48.37 19.11
CA PHE A 295 2.05 48.74 17.95
C PHE A 295 2.28 50.21 17.56
N GLU A 296 2.43 51.10 18.56
CA GLU A 296 2.80 52.51 18.34
C GLU A 296 4.23 52.63 17.77
N GLU A 297 5.17 51.81 18.24
CA GLU A 297 6.53 51.73 17.69
C GLU A 297 6.55 51.20 16.24
N LEU A 298 5.78 50.15 15.92
CA LEU A 298 5.68 49.63 14.54
C LEU A 298 4.94 50.58 13.58
N ALA A 299 4.03 51.40 14.09
CA ALA A 299 3.30 52.39 13.29
C ALA A 299 4.17 53.60 12.90
N THR A 300 5.36 53.72 13.48
CA THR A 300 6.34 54.72 13.05
C THR A 300 6.95 54.23 11.73
N GLU A 301 6.59 54.88 10.61
CA GLU A 301 7.02 54.44 9.29
C GLU A 301 8.55 54.35 9.21
N PRO A 302 9.12 53.22 8.73
CA PRO A 302 10.56 53.12 8.55
C PRO A 302 11.01 54.16 7.50
N PRO A 303 12.22 54.74 7.66
CA PRO A 303 12.70 55.75 6.73
C PRO A 303 12.72 55.16 5.31
N PRO A 304 12.28 55.94 4.30
CA PRO A 304 12.12 55.44 2.94
C PRO A 304 13.45 54.85 2.44
N PRO A 305 13.42 53.68 1.78
CA PRO A 305 14.63 52.98 1.39
C PRO A 305 15.44 53.80 0.38
N GLU A 306 16.73 54.04 0.65
CA GLU A 306 17.64 54.67 -0.29
C GLU A 306 17.89 53.76 -1.51
N ILE A 307 17.21 54.03 -2.61
CA ILE A 307 17.42 53.34 -3.88
C ILE A 307 18.74 53.80 -4.50
N LYS A 308 19.82 53.06 -4.26
CA LYS A 308 21.08 53.22 -5.02
C LYS A 308 20.87 52.73 -6.46
N ARG A 309 20.45 53.64 -7.35
CA ARG A 309 20.35 53.34 -8.79
C ARG A 309 21.74 53.02 -9.33
N ILE A 310 21.96 51.75 -9.70
CA ILE A 310 23.12 51.31 -10.48
C ILE A 310 23.01 51.98 -11.85
N ARG A 311 23.86 52.98 -12.10
CA ARG A 311 23.93 53.69 -13.39
C ARG A 311 24.56 52.75 -14.41
N GLY A 312 23.72 52.11 -15.24
CA GLY A 312 24.18 51.40 -16.43
C GLY A 312 24.88 52.37 -17.37
N SER A 313 26.09 51.99 -17.79
CA SER A 313 26.92 52.66 -18.78
C SER A 313 26.21 52.73 -20.14
N GLY A 314 26.06 53.94 -20.68
CA GLY A 314 25.58 54.20 -22.04
C GLY A 314 25.22 55.67 -22.23
N GLU A 315 26.13 56.41 -22.87
CA GLU A 315 26.11 57.85 -23.14
C GLU A 315 24.80 58.39 -23.76
N SER A 316 24.33 59.55 -23.28
CA SER A 316 24.28 60.81 -24.05
C SER A 316 23.25 61.80 -23.48
N GLY A 317 23.68 63.07 -23.35
CA GLY A 317 22.80 64.22 -23.56
C GLY A 317 22.31 64.96 -22.32
N GLY A 318 22.89 66.15 -22.10
CA GLY A 318 22.14 67.31 -21.60
C GLY A 318 22.37 67.67 -20.13
N GLY A 319 23.28 68.62 -19.90
CA GLY A 319 23.48 69.27 -18.61
C GLY A 319 22.58 70.49 -18.38
N SER A 320 22.92 71.22 -17.31
CA SER A 320 22.30 72.42 -16.72
C SER A 320 21.07 72.13 -15.84
N GLY A 321 20.93 72.65 -14.62
CA GLY A 321 21.70 73.62 -13.84
C GLY A 321 20.78 74.22 -12.75
N GLY A 322 21.36 74.70 -11.65
CA GLY A 322 20.74 75.60 -10.65
C GLY A 322 20.03 74.91 -9.48
N GLU A 323 20.50 75.05 -8.23
CA GLU A 323 20.19 76.17 -7.28
C GLU A 323 18.69 76.26 -6.94
N ALA A 324 18.20 76.40 -5.71
CA ALA A 324 18.73 76.53 -4.35
C ALA A 324 17.50 76.35 -3.40
N PRO A 325 17.68 76.17 -2.08
CA PRO A 325 16.60 75.90 -1.12
C PRO A 325 16.00 77.19 -0.51
N ALA A 326 14.69 77.20 -0.27
CA ALA A 326 13.99 78.17 0.58
C ALA A 326 13.19 77.37 1.64
N ALA A 327 13.53 77.41 2.94
CA ALA A 327 13.47 78.51 3.90
C ALA A 327 12.04 78.85 4.36
N ALA A 328 11.77 78.59 5.64
CA ALA A 328 10.98 79.36 6.63
C ALA A 328 10.53 78.38 7.74
N ALA A 329 11.11 78.43 8.95
CA ALA A 329 10.78 79.37 10.06
C ALA A 329 9.44 78.99 10.70
N GLU A 330 9.23 78.92 12.02
CA GLU A 330 9.73 79.67 13.20
C GLU A 330 9.26 78.82 14.42
N GLU A 331 10.04 78.62 15.51
CA GLU A 331 10.09 79.45 16.74
C GLU A 331 8.71 79.73 17.36
N ALA A 332 8.42 79.65 18.67
CA ALA A 332 9.21 79.76 19.88
C ALA A 332 8.37 79.38 21.14
N ALA A 333 9.05 79.33 22.30
CA ALA A 333 8.57 79.42 23.69
C ALA A 333 7.84 78.18 24.25
N GLU A 334 8.18 77.64 25.43
CA GLU A 334 8.77 78.19 26.67
C GLU A 334 9.67 77.14 27.36
#